data_AF-A0A7G2IQG6-F1
#
_entry.id   AF-A0A7G2IQG6-F1
#
_cell.length_a   1.000
_cell.length_b   1.000
_cell.length_c   1.000
_cell.angle_alpha   90.00
_cell.angle_beta   90.00
_cell.angle_gamma   90.00
#
_symmetry.space_group_name_H-M   'P 1'
#
loop_
_entity.id
_entity.type
_entity.pdbx_description
1 polymer ?
#
loop_
_entity_poly.entity_id
_entity_poly.type
_entity_poly.pdbx_seq_one_letter_code
_entity_poly.pdbx_strand_id
1 'polypeptide(L)' 'MKNIKLLVAASMLSVVSFSGFAQSVSVTADTLSNAEAKIAAIAKESGASSYRITSADQNNFARMTAVLDK' A
#
# COMPACT_ATOMS: atom_id res chain seq x y z
N MET A 1 25.50 -30.74 27.17
CA MET A 1 25.35 -29.26 27.20
C MET A 1 25.94 -28.56 25.95
N LYS A 2 25.64 -29.01 24.71
CA LYS A 2 26.15 -28.35 23.48
C LYS A 2 25.05 -27.89 22.50
N ASN A 3 23.78 -28.23 22.77
CA ASN A 3 22.69 -28.12 21.80
C ASN A 3 21.61 -27.12 22.24
N ILE A 4 21.55 -26.82 23.55
CA ILE A 4 20.60 -25.87 24.16
C ILE A 4 20.97 -24.40 23.87
N LYS A 5 22.24 -24.11 23.60
CA LYS A 5 22.69 -22.75 23.26
C LYS A 5 22.21 -22.29 21.87
N LEU A 6 21.83 -23.23 20.99
CA LEU A 6 21.38 -22.92 19.63
C LEU A 6 19.90 -22.53 19.58
N LEU A 7 19.08 -23.05 20.50
CA LEU A 7 17.64 -22.75 20.55
C LEU A 7 17.35 -21.33 21.10
N VAL A 8 18.18 -20.84 22.02
CA VAL A 8 18.04 -19.50 22.62
C VAL A 8 18.48 -18.38 21.66
N ALA A 9 19.36 -18.68 20.68
CA ALA A 9 19.77 -17.72 19.66
C ALA A 9 18.74 -17.56 18.51
N ALA A 10 17.78 -18.48 18.37
CA ALA A 10 16.81 -18.49 17.28
C ALA A 10 15.55 -17.62 17.55
N SER A 11 15.28 -17.24 18.80
CA SER A 11 14.07 -16.47 19.17
C SER A 11 14.19 -14.96 18.92
N MET A 12 15.38 -14.45 18.61
CA MET A 12 15.60 -13.05 18.23
C MET A 12 15.63 -12.83 16.72
N LEU A 13 15.57 -13.90 15.92
CA LEU A 13 15.62 -13.80 14.47
C LEU A 13 14.21 -13.54 13.93
N SER A 14 13.93 -12.26 13.71
CA SER A 14 13.06 -11.82 12.63
C SER A 14 11.55 -11.89 12.88
N VAL A 15 11.07 -11.10 13.86
CA VAL A 15 9.89 -10.25 13.60
C VAL A 15 10.29 -9.23 12.53
N VAL A 16 10.52 -9.72 11.30
CA VAL A 16 10.51 -8.86 10.12
C VAL A 16 9.10 -8.35 10.02
N SER A 17 8.91 -7.16 10.56
CA SER A 17 7.70 -6.37 10.38
C SER A 17 7.60 -6.09 8.89
N PHE A 18 6.95 -6.99 8.16
CA PHE A 18 6.42 -6.72 6.83
C PHE A 18 5.18 -5.83 7.00
N SER A 19 5.33 -4.71 7.70
CA SER A 19 4.23 -3.81 8.07
C SER A 19 4.07 -2.66 7.08
N GLY A 20 4.89 -2.60 6.03
CA GLY A 20 4.77 -1.60 4.97
C GLY A 20 4.07 -2.17 3.73
N PHE A 21 2.87 -2.74 3.86
CA PHE A 21 2.04 -3.02 2.68
C PHE A 21 1.51 -1.69 2.14
N ALA A 22 2.25 -1.10 1.20
CA ALA A 22 1.75 -0.03 0.35
C ALA A 22 0.53 -0.56 -0.42
N GLN A 23 -0.67 -0.12 -0.04
CA GLN A 23 -1.91 -0.61 -0.62
C GLN A 23 -2.14 0.10 -1.96
N SER A 24 -1.89 -0.61 -3.07
CA SER A 24 -2.17 -0.08 -4.41
C SER A 24 -3.65 -0.15 -4.71
N VAL A 25 -4.25 0.99 -5.04
CA VAL A 25 -5.64 1.13 -5.45
C VAL A 25 -5.69 1.66 -6.87
N SER A 26 -6.41 0.94 -7.74
CA SER A 26 -6.69 1.36 -9.11
C SER A 26 -8.15 1.76 -9.21
N VAL A 27 -8.41 2.97 -9.71
CA VAL A 27 -9.76 3.47 -9.97
C VAL A 27 -9.93 3.77 -11.45
N THR A 28 -11.18 3.67 -11.89
CA THR A 28 -11.58 4.10 -13.23
C THR A 28 -12.71 5.13 -13.11
N ALA A 29 -12.63 6.20 -13.88
CA ALA A 29 -13.60 7.28 -13.92
C ALA A 29 -13.66 7.91 -15.32
N ASP A 30 -14.66 8.75 -15.56
CA ASP A 30 -14.83 9.44 -16.84
C ASP A 30 -13.78 10.55 -17.05
N THR A 31 -13.27 11.13 -15.96
CA THR A 31 -12.26 12.20 -15.98
C THR A 31 -11.15 11.93 -14.95
N LEU A 32 -9.95 12.48 -15.20
CA LEU A 32 -8.83 12.41 -14.27
C LEU A 32 -9.17 13.01 -12.90
N SER A 33 -9.88 14.14 -12.85
CA SER A 33 -10.33 14.73 -11.58
C SER A 33 -11.29 13.82 -10.80
N ASN A 34 -12.20 13.12 -11.48
CA ASN A 34 -13.08 12.15 -10.81
C ASN A 34 -12.28 10.94 -10.30
N ALA A 35 -11.26 10.50 -11.04
CA ALA A 35 -10.37 9.44 -10.59
C ALA A 35 -9.57 9.87 -9.34
N GLU A 36 -9.04 11.10 -9.33
CA GLU A 36 -8.37 11.67 -8.16
C GLU A 36 -9.28 11.75 -6.95
N ALA A 37 -10.49 12.28 -7.11
CA ALA A 37 -11.46 12.38 -6.03
C ALA A 37 -11.80 11.00 -5.43
N LYS A 38 -11.92 9.96 -6.26
CA LYS A 38 -12.14 8.59 -5.82
C LYS A 38 -10.94 8.04 -5.04
N ILE A 39 -9.72 8.25 -5.52
CA ILE A 39 -8.51 7.81 -4.81
C ILE A 39 -8.39 8.51 -3.46
N ALA A 40 -8.64 9.82 -3.38
CA ALA A 40 -8.62 10.56 -2.12
C ALA A 40 -9.69 10.05 -1.14
N ALA A 41 -10.90 9.72 -1.63
CA ALA A 41 -11.95 9.12 -0.81
C ALA A 41 -11.53 7.75 -0.27
N ILE A 42 -10.98 6.88 -1.12
CA ILE A 42 -10.52 5.53 -0.71
C ILE A 42 -9.34 5.63 0.25
N ALA A 43 -8.43 6.59 0.06
CA ALA A 43 -7.31 6.86 0.96
C ALA A 43 -7.83 7.21 2.37
N LYS A 44 -8.80 8.13 2.43
CA LYS A 44 -9.42 8.56 3.68
C LYS A 44 -10.19 7.41 4.36
N GLU A 45 -10.94 6.62 3.60
CA GLU A 45 -11.69 5.46 4.11
C GLU A 45 -10.75 4.35 4.62
N SER A 46 -9.64 4.11 3.92
CA SER A 46 -8.63 3.11 4.32
C SER A 46 -7.78 3.55 5.52
N GLY A 47 -7.92 4.81 5.96
CA GLY A 47 -7.09 5.42 6.99
C GLY A 47 -5.62 5.53 6.57
N ALA A 48 -5.38 5.82 5.29
CA ALA A 48 -4.05 6.06 4.76
C ALA A 48 -3.56 7.45 5.21
N SER A 49 -2.36 7.52 5.77
CA SER A 49 -1.70 8.76 6.17
C SER A 49 -1.26 9.58 4.94
N SER A 50 -0.96 8.91 3.83
CA SER A 50 -0.59 9.54 2.58
C SER A 50 -1.04 8.70 1.38
N TYR A 51 -1.16 9.34 0.22
CA TYR A 51 -1.38 8.65 -1.04
C TYR A 51 -0.48 9.24 -2.11
N ARG A 52 0.00 8.38 -3.01
CA ARG A 52 0.81 8.79 -4.15
C ARG A 52 0.28 8.16 -5.42
N ILE A 53 -0.04 8.97 -6.41
CA ILE A 53 -0.41 8.49 -7.73
C ILE A 53 0.84 7.95 -8.42
N THR A 54 0.81 6.68 -8.81
CA THR A 54 1.93 6.00 -9.49
C THR A 54 1.69 5.84 -10.98
N SER A 55 0.44 5.90 -11.42
CA SER A 55 0.09 5.87 -12.84
C SER A 55 -1.21 6.60 -13.07
N ALA A 56 -1.27 7.34 -14.17
CA ALA A 56 -2.49 7.97 -14.67
C ALA A 56 -2.54 7.75 -16.18
N ASP A 57 -3.60 7.11 -16.64
CA ASP A 57 -3.88 6.82 -18.04
C ASP A 57 -5.26 7.36 -18.37
N GLN A 58 -5.37 8.09 -19.48
CA GLN A 58 -6.65 8.59 -19.96
C GLN A 58 -6.75 8.29 -21.45
N ASN A 59 -7.24 7.10 -21.78
CA ASN A 59 -7.67 6.74 -23.12
C ASN A 59 -9.17 7.06 -23.27
N ASN A 60 -10.04 6.05 -23.37
CA ASN A 60 -11.51 6.24 -23.39
C ASN A 60 -12.11 6.53 -22.00
N PHE A 61 -11.39 6.19 -20.94
CA PHE A 61 -11.75 6.44 -19.55
C PHE A 61 -10.48 6.72 -18.77
N ALA A 62 -10.57 7.57 -17.75
CA ALA A 62 -9.46 7.86 -16.86
C ALA A 62 -9.25 6.68 -15.90
N ARG A 63 -8.16 5.94 -16.09
CA ARG A 63 -7.67 4.95 -15.14
C ARG A 63 -6.53 5.57 -14.36
N MET A 64 -6.61 5.50 -13.04
CA MET A 64 -5.58 6.05 -12.18
C MET A 64 -5.24 5.06 -11.08
N THR A 65 -3.96 4.87 -10.84
CA THR A 65 -3.43 3.98 -9.82
C THR A 65 -2.70 4.82 -8.80
N ALA A 66 -3.07 4.65 -7.53
CA ALA A 66 -2.37 5.26 -6.42
C ALA A 66 -1.94 4.20 -5.42
N VAL A 67 -0.80 4.45 -4.79
CA VAL A 67 -0.32 3.72 -3.64
C VAL A 67 -0.73 4.49 -2.41
N LEU A 68 -1.48 3.83 -1.53
CA LEU A 68 -1.85 4.31 -0.22
C LEU A 68 -0.79 3.86 0.78
N ASP A 69 -0.30 4.82 1.56
CA ASP A 69 0.65 4.58 2.65
C ASP A 69 -0.09 4.78 3.97
N LYS A 70 0.06 3.84 4.91
CA LYS A 70 -0.69 3.81 6.16
C LYS A 70 0.14 4.34 7.31
#